data_AF-A0A1J1JLE7-F1
#
_entry.id   AF-A0A1J1JLE7-F1
#
_cell.length_a   1.000
_cell.length_b   1.000
_cell.length_c   1.000
_cell.angle_alpha   90.00
_cell.angle_beta   90.00
_cell.angle_gamma   90.00
#
_symmetry.space_group_name_H-M   'P 1'
#
loop_
_entity.id
_entity.type
_entity.pdbx_description
1 polymer ?
#
loop_
_entity_poly.entity_id
_entity_poly.type
_entity_poly.pdbx_seq_one_letter_code
_entity_poly.pdbx_strand_id
1 'polypeptide(L)' 'MTLDFASSPPLDKNGRRKPLTMPINPIFNPNGNDDINHRSIWFGETTNLMQLNDVRYSWAVGLYKQMRENFWVN' A
#
# COMPACT_ATOMS: atom_id res chain seq x y z
N MET A 1 15.40 31.97 -22.87
CA MET A 1 15.69 30.57 -23.24
C MET A 1 15.35 29.70 -22.03
N THR A 2 14.10 29.26 -21.93
CA THR A 2 13.66 28.25 -20.95
C THR A 2 14.06 26.86 -21.45
N LEU A 3 14.26 25.90 -20.53
CA LEU A 3 13.98 24.46 -20.68
C LEU A 3 14.49 23.68 -19.44
N ASP A 4 13.58 23.51 -18.49
CA ASP A 4 13.28 22.28 -17.73
C ASP A 4 14.37 21.58 -16.90
N PHE A 5 14.46 21.96 -15.62
CA PHE A 5 15.10 21.18 -14.55
C PHE A 5 14.23 20.00 -14.02
N ALA A 6 13.25 19.53 -14.81
CA ALA A 6 12.46 18.35 -14.45
C ALA A 6 13.27 17.07 -14.71
N SER A 7 13.97 16.57 -13.69
CA SER A 7 14.66 15.29 -13.77
C SER A 7 13.68 14.19 -14.20
N SER A 8 14.01 13.50 -15.30
CA SER A 8 13.14 12.45 -15.83
C SER A 8 12.91 11.36 -14.78
N PRO A 9 11.67 10.87 -14.59
CA PRO A 9 11.39 9.88 -13.56
C PRO A 9 12.22 8.61 -13.75
N PRO A 10 12.70 7.99 -12.65
CA PRO A 10 13.52 6.78 -12.72
C PRO A 10 12.78 5.64 -13.42
N LEU A 11 13.51 4.81 -14.15
CA LEU A 11 12.96 3.64 -14.83
C LEU A 11 12.61 2.52 -13.83
N ASP A 12 11.62 1.71 -14.18
CA ASP A 12 11.33 0.43 -13.55
C ASP A 12 12.22 -0.69 -14.12
N LYS A 13 12.08 -1.89 -13.53
CA LYS A 13 12.80 -3.11 -13.94
C LYS A 13 12.51 -3.57 -15.38
N ASN A 14 11.52 -2.97 -16.04
CA ASN A 14 11.07 -3.29 -17.40
C ASN A 14 11.35 -2.12 -18.39
N GLY A 15 12.15 -1.13 -17.99
CA GLY A 15 12.51 0.03 -18.82
C GLY A 15 11.42 1.10 -18.96
N ARG A 16 10.33 1.00 -18.20
CA ARG A 16 9.22 1.98 -18.22
C ARG A 16 9.51 3.11 -17.24
N ARG A 17 9.13 4.34 -17.58
CA ARG A 17 9.16 5.46 -16.63
C ARG A 17 8.25 5.14 -15.44
N LYS A 18 8.76 5.18 -14.21
CA LYS A 18 7.90 5.13 -13.01
C LYS A 18 6.98 6.34 -13.02
N PRO A 19 5.71 6.21 -12.58
CA PRO A 19 4.84 7.36 -12.44
C PRO A 19 5.44 8.36 -11.44
N LEU A 20 5.31 9.66 -11.73
CA LEU A 20 5.66 10.74 -10.80
C LEU A 20 4.66 10.84 -9.62
N THR A 21 3.50 10.20 -9.75
CA THR A 21 2.45 10.07 -8.75
C THR A 21 2.50 8.69 -8.08
N MET A 22 1.98 8.56 -6.86
CA MET A 22 1.89 7.25 -6.22
C MET A 22 0.96 6.33 -7.03
N PRO A 23 1.36 5.09 -7.34
CA PRO A 23 0.51 4.13 -8.04
C PRO A 23 -0.67 3.71 -7.15
N ILE A 24 -1.81 3.45 -7.78
CA ILE A 24 -2.97 2.85 -7.11
C ILE A 24 -2.70 1.35 -6.95
N ASN A 25 -2.91 0.80 -5.75
CA ASN A 25 -2.76 -0.62 -5.51
C ASN A 25 -3.79 -1.44 -6.33
N PRO A 26 -3.40 -2.59 -6.91
CA PRO A 26 -4.33 -3.46 -7.62
C PRO A 26 -5.40 -4.02 -6.66
N ILE A 27 -6.57 -4.39 -7.17
CA ILE A 27 -7.62 -5.03 -6.34
C ILE A 27 -7.12 -6.35 -5.72
N PHE A 28 -6.29 -7.09 -6.46
CA PHE A 28 -5.69 -8.35 -6.04
C PHE A 28 -4.32 -8.54 -6.71
N ASN A 29 -3.35 -9.10 -5.99
CA ASN A 29 -2.03 -9.44 -6.53
C ASN A 29 -1.65 -10.88 -6.13
N PRO A 30 -1.78 -11.88 -7.05
CA PRO A 30 -1.50 -13.27 -6.72
C PRO A 30 -0.01 -13.55 -6.45
N ASN A 31 0.90 -12.66 -6.85
CA ASN A 31 2.34 -12.78 -6.62
C ASN A 31 2.80 -11.93 -5.42
N GLY A 32 1.87 -11.39 -4.63
CA GLY A 32 2.17 -10.57 -3.47
C GLY A 32 2.80 -11.36 -2.32
N ASN A 33 3.52 -10.66 -1.45
CA ASN A 33 4.10 -11.18 -0.23
C ASN A 33 3.46 -10.51 0.99
N ASP A 34 2.67 -11.28 1.73
CA ASP A 34 1.98 -10.79 2.92
C ASP A 34 2.76 -10.99 4.24
N ASP A 35 3.98 -11.55 4.20
CA ASP A 35 4.83 -11.73 5.40
C ASP A 35 4.92 -10.43 6.22
N ILE A 36 4.65 -10.55 7.52
CA ILE A 36 4.77 -9.50 8.56
C ILE A 36 6.04 -8.68 8.39
N ASN A 37 7.18 -9.29 8.06
CA ASN A 37 8.46 -8.61 7.92
C ASN A 37 8.53 -7.70 6.69
N HIS A 38 7.83 -8.07 5.62
CA HIS A 38 7.89 -7.42 4.30
C HIS A 38 6.75 -6.42 4.08
N ARG A 39 5.59 -6.61 4.72
CA ARG A 39 4.36 -5.81 4.54
C ARG A 39 4.53 -4.33 4.94
N SER A 40 4.65 -3.40 4.00
CA SER A 40 4.69 -1.94 4.26
C SER A 40 3.36 -1.24 3.96
N ILE A 41 3.13 -0.06 4.57
CA ILE A 41 1.96 0.80 4.28
C ILE A 41 2.06 1.41 2.87
N TRP A 42 3.27 1.83 2.48
CA TRP A 42 3.56 2.44 1.18
C TRP A 42 4.50 1.54 0.38
N PHE A 43 4.27 1.46 -0.93
CA PHE A 43 5.09 0.69 -1.88
C PHE A 43 5.26 -0.81 -1.52
N GLY A 44 4.30 -1.36 -0.76
CA GLY A 44 4.28 -2.77 -0.39
C GLY A 44 3.66 -3.64 -1.49
N GLU A 45 4.23 -4.83 -1.69
CA GLU A 45 3.77 -5.81 -2.68
C GLU A 45 2.77 -6.80 -2.04
N THR A 46 1.71 -6.33 -1.39
CA THR A 46 0.71 -7.18 -0.72
C THR A 46 -0.23 -7.88 -1.70
N THR A 47 -0.81 -9.01 -1.31
CA THR A 47 -1.86 -9.68 -2.13
C THR A 47 -3.19 -8.95 -2.11
N ASN A 48 -3.40 -8.12 -1.09
CA ASN A 48 -4.62 -7.38 -0.74
C ASN A 48 -5.77 -8.25 -0.19
N LEU A 49 -5.46 -9.49 0.24
CA LEU A 49 -6.36 -10.30 1.04
C LEU A 49 -6.38 -9.83 2.51
N MET A 50 -7.58 -9.68 3.09
CA MET A 50 -7.78 -9.17 4.45
C MET A 50 -7.65 -10.26 5.51
N GLN A 51 -6.41 -10.69 5.81
CA GLN A 51 -6.15 -11.70 6.85
C GLN A 51 -5.99 -11.07 8.25
N LEU A 52 -7.08 -10.95 9.00
CA LEU A 52 -7.09 -10.31 10.33
C LEU A 52 -6.33 -11.07 11.43
N ASN A 53 -6.01 -12.34 11.21
CA ASN A 53 -5.20 -13.17 12.13
C ASN A 53 -3.69 -12.93 11.98
N ASP A 54 -3.26 -12.33 10.87
CA ASP A 54 -1.85 -12.18 10.49
C ASP A 54 -1.60 -10.74 10.03
N VAL A 55 -1.22 -9.89 10.99
CA VAL A 55 -1.11 -8.44 10.84
C VAL A 55 0.24 -7.93 11.36
N ARG A 56 0.95 -7.13 10.56
CA ARG A 56 2.20 -6.47 11.02
C ARG A 56 1.98 -5.46 12.14
N TYR A 57 0.85 -4.77 12.10
CA TYR A 57 0.53 -3.66 12.99
C TYR A 57 -0.55 -4.09 13.99
N SER A 58 -0.13 -4.64 15.12
CA SER A 58 -1.04 -5.16 16.16
C SER A 58 -2.03 -4.11 16.68
N TRP A 59 -1.64 -2.83 16.70
CA TRP A 59 -2.51 -1.71 17.06
C TRP A 59 -3.72 -1.55 16.13
N ALA A 60 -3.63 -1.96 14.87
CA ALA A 60 -4.71 -1.81 13.89
C ALA A 60 -5.94 -2.66 14.26
N VAL A 61 -5.73 -3.85 14.86
CA VAL A 61 -6.81 -4.71 15.36
C VAL A 61 -7.48 -4.09 16.59
N GLY A 62 -6.72 -3.40 17.45
CA GLY A 62 -7.28 -2.64 18.57
C GLY A 62 -8.15 -1.49 18.11
N LEU A 63 -7.65 -0.69 17.15
CA LEU A 63 -8.39 0.42 16.54
C LEU A 63 -9.69 -0.05 15.88
N TYR A 64 -9.65 -1.12 15.08
CA TYR A 64 -10.84 -1.69 14.44
C TYR A 64 -11.92 -2.11 15.45
N LYS A 65 -11.53 -2.71 16.57
CA LYS A 65 -12.47 -3.07 17.65
C LYS A 65 -13.17 -1.86 18.24
N GLN A 66 -12.40 -0.82 18.60
CA GLN A 66 -12.94 0.44 19.14
C GLN A 66 -13.90 1.13 18.16
N MET A 67 -13.58 1.15 16.86
CA MET A 67 -14.45 1.75 15.84
C MET A 67 -15.78 0.99 15.68
N ARG A 68 -15.75 -0.33 15.81
CA ARG A 68 -16.95 -1.19 15.75
C ARG A 68 -17.81 -1.07 17.02
N GLU A 69 -17.19 -0.96 18.19
CA GLU A 69 -17.87 -0.86 19.48
C GLU A 69 -18.56 0.50 19.69
N ASN A 70 -17.99 1.58 19.12
CA ASN A 70 -18.56 2.94 19.18
C ASN A 70 -19.57 3.24 18.06
N PHE A 71 -20.20 2.23 17.46
CA PHE A 71 -21.21 2.43 16.43
C PHE A 71 -22.55 2.89 17.04
N TRP A 72 -23.18 3.88 16.41
CA TRP A 72 -24.48 4.44 16.81
C TRP A 72 -25.34 4.72 15.57
N VAL A 73 -26.65 4.71 15.75
CA VAL A 73 -27.64 4.97 14.70
C VAL A 73 -28.52 6.14 15.15
N ASN A 74 -28.83 7.03 14.21
CA ASN A 74 -29.82 8.11 14.32
C ASN A 74 -31.04 7.79 13.46
#